data_AF-A0A970EK13-F1
#
_entry.id   AF-A0A970EK13-F1
#
_cell.length_a   1.000
_cell.length_b   1.000
_cell.length_c   1.000
_cell.angle_alpha   90.00
_cell.angle_beta   90.00
_cell.angle_gamma   90.00
#
_symmetry.space_group_name_H-M   'P 1'
#
loop_
_entity.id
_entity.type
_entity.pdbx_description
1 polymer ?
#
loop_
_entity_poly.entity_id
_entity_poly.type
_entity_poly.pdbx_seq_one_letter_code
_entity_poly.pdbx_strand_id
1 'polypeptide(L)'
;MQRSLYSGVTGLRNHQTKLDVIGNNIANVNTVGFKSSRVRFQDVFSQTIRGATAPLGGRGGTNAAQIGMGMTIAAIDTLHTQGSPQYTGNPDDMAIQGKGYFVVTDGIGQYYTRDGAFSRGLDGDLVNAANGLKLLGWRADENGVIDTDGPLTTLNIPLGDNVVSKATENIKFTGNLDADTAQNDAFETEALIYDSQGRVYTIRFTFEKTNNNTWVISKNAIKVFDAEGEELPTTGNNRITIDIGGSNVNNSVTLIRFNFNADGHIDLENSTENPYIEIADLPGGVVSPLRINLDFSSLTQKAGKSNARMDTQDGFPVGVLESYMVGSNGVISGIYSNGMVKDLGQ
;
A
#
# COMPACT_ATOMS: atom_id res chain seq x y z
N MET A 1 45.04 50.54 -25.98
CA MET A 1 44.82 49.29 -26.75
C MET A 1 44.71 48.03 -25.86
N GLN A 2 45.48 47.90 -24.78
CA GLN A 2 45.43 46.73 -23.89
C GLN A 2 44.05 46.45 -23.24
N ARG A 3 43.27 47.49 -22.92
CA ARG A 3 41.92 47.38 -22.32
C ARG A 3 40.86 46.79 -23.28
N SER A 4 40.86 47.23 -24.54
CA SER A 4 39.94 46.73 -25.57
C SER A 4 40.22 45.28 -25.92
N LEU A 5 41.51 44.90 -25.98
CA LEU A 5 41.93 43.51 -26.19
C LEU A 5 41.54 42.63 -25.00
N TYR A 6 41.71 43.11 -23.77
CA TYR A 6 41.32 42.35 -22.57
C TYR A 6 39.80 42.12 -22.49
N SER A 7 38.99 43.14 -22.80
CA SER A 7 37.53 42.98 -22.88
C SER A 7 37.10 42.04 -24.01
N GLY A 8 37.77 42.07 -25.17
CA GLY A 8 37.50 41.16 -26.27
C GLY A 8 37.87 39.71 -25.96
N VAL A 9 39.06 39.49 -25.36
CA VAL A 9 39.54 38.15 -24.99
C VAL A 9 38.68 37.53 -23.89
N THR A 10 38.27 38.31 -22.89
CA THR A 10 37.38 37.83 -21.81
C THR A 10 35.99 37.47 -22.34
N GLY A 11 35.43 38.29 -23.25
CA GLY A 11 34.17 37.98 -23.94
C GLY A 11 34.23 36.67 -24.73
N LEU A 12 35.27 36.48 -25.55
CA LEU A 12 35.45 35.25 -26.34
C LEU A 12 35.59 34.01 -25.47
N ARG A 13 36.42 34.05 -24.41
CA ARG A 13 36.61 32.93 -23.49
C ARG A 13 35.32 32.55 -22.76
N ASN A 14 34.56 33.53 -22.26
CA ASN A 14 33.31 33.24 -21.56
C ASN A 14 32.21 32.74 -22.51
N HIS A 15 32.17 33.23 -23.75
CA HIS A 15 31.27 32.71 -24.75
C HIS A 15 31.63 31.29 -25.19
N GLN A 16 32.92 30.91 -25.20
CA GLN A 16 33.33 29.52 -25.40
C GLN A 16 32.74 28.63 -24.32
N THR A 17 32.86 28.98 -23.04
CA THR A 17 32.24 28.21 -21.95
C THR A 17 30.72 28.13 -22.07
N LYS A 18 30.06 29.20 -22.55
CA LYS A 18 28.62 29.16 -22.85
C LYS A 18 28.28 28.15 -23.95
N LEU A 19 29.09 28.11 -25.02
CA LEU A 19 28.92 27.14 -26.10
C LEU A 19 29.15 25.71 -25.60
N ASP A 20 30.12 25.49 -24.72
CA ASP A 20 30.37 24.18 -24.11
C ASP A 20 29.16 23.70 -23.29
N VAL A 21 28.55 24.58 -22.49
CA VAL A 21 27.33 24.27 -21.72
C VAL A 21 26.13 24.01 -22.65
N ILE A 22 25.98 24.77 -23.73
CA ILE A 22 24.94 24.52 -24.74
C ILE A 22 25.17 23.16 -25.41
N GLY A 23 26.41 22.84 -25.79
CA GLY A 23 26.78 21.56 -26.37
C GLY A 23 26.46 20.39 -25.43
N ASN A 24 26.78 20.52 -24.14
CA ASN A 24 26.45 19.52 -23.13
C ASN A 24 24.93 19.33 -22.96
N ASN A 25 24.15 20.41 -22.94
CA ASN A 25 22.70 20.34 -22.87
C ASN A 25 22.09 19.64 -24.09
N ILE A 26 22.61 19.91 -25.30
CA ILE A 26 22.15 19.27 -26.54
C ILE A 26 22.51 17.78 -26.54
N ALA A 27 23.72 17.43 -26.11
CA ALA A 27 24.17 16.05 -26.05
C ALA A 27 23.29 15.20 -25.10
N ASN A 28 22.81 15.79 -24.00
CA ASN A 28 22.00 15.11 -23.00
C ASN A 28 20.48 15.32 -23.16
N VAL A 29 20.03 15.80 -24.32
CA VAL A 29 18.59 16.10 -24.55
C VAL A 29 17.68 14.87 -24.39
N ASN A 30 18.20 13.68 -24.71
CA ASN A 30 17.48 12.41 -24.60
C ASN A 30 17.79 11.66 -23.30
N THR A 31 18.66 12.19 -22.44
CA THR A 31 19.03 11.53 -21.18
C THR A 31 17.92 11.77 -20.15
N VAL A 32 17.32 10.69 -19.65
CA VAL A 32 16.27 10.74 -18.62
C VAL A 32 16.83 11.35 -17.33
N GLY A 33 16.04 12.20 -16.68
CA GLY A 33 16.44 12.85 -15.42
C GLY A 33 17.45 14.00 -15.56
N PHE A 34 17.98 14.29 -16.76
CA PHE A 34 18.93 15.38 -16.98
C PHE A 34 18.33 16.76 -16.66
N LYS A 35 19.13 17.62 -16.02
CA LYS A 35 18.77 19.02 -15.73
C LYS A 35 19.67 19.96 -16.52
N SER A 36 19.05 20.79 -17.36
CA SER A 36 19.79 21.72 -18.21
C SER A 36 20.53 22.75 -17.36
N SER A 37 21.73 23.11 -17.81
CA SER A 37 22.55 24.12 -17.14
C SER A 37 22.52 25.43 -17.91
N ARG A 38 22.56 26.57 -17.22
CA ARG A 38 22.69 27.90 -17.84
C ARG A 38 23.88 28.67 -17.27
N VAL A 39 24.60 29.37 -18.15
CA VAL A 39 25.70 30.24 -17.74
C VAL A 39 25.16 31.63 -17.43
N ARG A 40 25.47 32.15 -16.23
CA ARG A 40 25.20 33.53 -15.83
C ARG A 40 26.49 34.33 -15.88
N PHE A 41 26.44 35.49 -16.53
CA PHE A 41 27.57 36.40 -16.63
C PHE A 41 27.43 37.55 -15.63
N GLN A 42 28.56 38.10 -15.22
CA GLN A 42 28.65 39.37 -14.48
C GLN A 42 29.73 40.25 -15.11
N ASP A 43 29.62 41.56 -14.99
CA ASP A 43 30.70 42.47 -15.32
C ASP A 43 31.79 42.42 -14.24
N VAL A 44 33.04 42.67 -14.62
CA VAL A 44 34.16 42.61 -13.66
C VAL A 44 34.18 43.85 -12.79
N PHE A 45 34.38 45.02 -13.38
CA PHE A 45 34.29 46.35 -12.78
C PHE A 45 34.27 47.40 -13.89
N SER A 46 33.71 48.58 -13.62
CA SER A 46 33.77 49.74 -14.52
C SER A 46 34.84 50.73 -14.08
N GLN A 47 35.65 51.23 -15.03
CA GLN A 47 36.60 52.30 -14.78
C GLN A 47 35.94 53.65 -15.04
N THR A 48 35.92 54.54 -14.04
CA THR A 48 35.43 55.91 -14.21
C THR A 48 36.50 56.78 -14.87
N ILE A 49 36.22 57.27 -16.07
CA ILE A 49 37.07 58.21 -16.83
C ILE A 49 36.75 59.65 -16.46
N ARG A 50 35.47 59.93 -16.21
CA ARG A 50 34.99 61.24 -15.74
C ARG A 50 33.92 61.01 -14.70
N GLY A 51 34.10 61.57 -13.51
CA GLY A 51 33.07 61.58 -12.48
C GLY A 51 31.85 62.38 -12.91
N ALA A 52 30.68 62.06 -12.35
CA ALA A 52 29.49 62.87 -12.58
C ALA A 52 29.69 64.26 -11.95
N THR A 53 29.24 65.31 -12.64
CA THR A 53 29.32 66.69 -12.13
C THR A 53 27.93 67.26 -11.91
N ALA A 54 27.76 68.00 -10.81
CA ALA A 54 26.54 68.74 -10.55
C ALA A 54 26.42 69.96 -11.49
N PRO A 55 25.19 70.38 -11.84
CA PRO A 55 24.97 71.60 -12.61
C PRO A 55 25.42 72.86 -11.84
N LEU A 56 26.22 73.72 -12.47
CA LEU A 56 26.77 74.96 -11.89
C LEU A 56 26.87 76.05 -12.98
N GLY A 57 26.51 77.30 -12.62
CA GLY A 57 26.78 78.49 -13.44
C GLY A 57 26.17 78.48 -14.85
N GLY A 58 24.90 78.06 -14.99
CA GLY A 58 24.22 78.04 -16.30
C GLY A 58 24.57 76.85 -17.20
N ARG A 59 25.36 75.87 -16.70
CA ARG A 59 25.67 74.62 -17.40
C ARG A 59 25.07 73.41 -16.67
N GLY A 60 24.44 72.51 -17.43
CA GLY A 60 23.85 71.26 -16.91
C GLY A 60 24.90 70.29 -16.36
N GLY A 61 24.49 69.45 -15.40
CA GLY A 61 25.32 68.37 -14.88
C GLY A 61 25.67 67.36 -15.99
N THR A 62 26.79 66.65 -15.83
CA THR A 62 27.21 65.65 -16.82
C THR A 62 27.25 64.26 -16.20
N ASN A 63 26.80 63.26 -16.96
CA ASN A 63 26.87 61.87 -16.55
C ASN A 63 28.33 61.40 -16.44
N ALA A 64 28.56 60.48 -15.49
CA ALA A 64 29.84 59.81 -15.35
C ALA A 64 30.14 58.99 -16.61
N ALA A 65 31.33 59.18 -17.17
CA ALA A 65 31.80 58.34 -18.27
C ALA A 65 32.56 57.15 -17.67
N GLN A 66 31.98 55.96 -17.78
CA GLN A 66 32.56 54.72 -17.30
C GLN A 66 32.79 53.75 -18.46
N ILE A 67 33.89 52.99 -18.41
CA ILE A 67 34.18 51.91 -19.37
C ILE A 67 34.27 50.60 -18.60
N GLY A 68 33.49 49.60 -19.01
CA GLY A 68 33.55 48.25 -18.44
C GLY A 68 34.88 47.56 -18.78
N MET A 69 35.44 46.83 -17.82
CA MET A 69 36.68 46.07 -17.99
C MET A 69 36.46 44.66 -18.56
N GLY A 70 35.28 44.37 -19.10
CA GLY A 70 34.89 43.06 -19.64
C GLY A 70 33.88 42.34 -18.74
N MET A 71 33.78 41.02 -18.94
CA MET A 71 32.82 40.15 -18.26
C MET A 71 33.52 38.91 -17.68
N THR A 72 32.93 38.31 -16.65
CA THR A 72 33.30 37.01 -16.08
C THR A 72 32.06 36.13 -15.93
N ILE A 73 32.28 34.83 -15.72
CA ILE A 73 31.22 33.89 -15.37
C ILE A 73 30.91 34.06 -13.88
N ALA A 74 29.65 34.33 -13.56
CA ALA A 74 29.18 34.43 -12.19
C ALA A 74 28.85 33.04 -11.62
N ALA A 75 28.13 32.23 -12.39
CA ALA A 75 27.74 30.88 -12.01
C ALA A 75 27.31 30.07 -13.24
N ILE A 76 27.32 28.74 -13.10
CA ILE A 76 26.61 27.81 -13.98
C ILE A 76 25.52 27.17 -13.14
N ASP A 77 24.27 27.59 -13.35
CA ASP A 77 23.13 27.14 -12.54
C ASP A 77 22.43 25.97 -13.23
N THR A 78 22.06 24.93 -12.48
CA THR A 78 21.16 23.88 -12.94
C THR A 78 19.71 24.34 -12.88
N LEU A 79 18.96 24.14 -13.96
CA LEU A 79 17.55 24.49 -14.05
C LEU A 79 16.70 23.28 -13.64
N HIS A 80 16.05 23.37 -12.48
CA HIS A 80 15.18 22.33 -11.93
C HIS A 80 13.75 22.38 -12.49
N THR A 81 13.56 22.93 -13.69
CA THR A 81 12.26 22.92 -14.37
C THR A 81 11.85 21.48 -14.68
N GLN A 82 10.55 21.20 -14.57
CA GLN A 82 9.99 19.90 -14.89
C GLN A 82 9.67 19.82 -16.39
N GLY A 83 10.03 18.69 -17.02
CA GLY A 83 9.58 18.33 -18.36
C GLY A 83 8.29 17.50 -18.31
N SER A 84 7.67 17.30 -19.47
CA SER A 84 6.48 16.45 -19.59
C SER A 84 6.85 14.98 -19.35
N PRO A 85 6.13 14.25 -18.48
CA PRO A 85 6.33 12.80 -18.34
C PRO A 85 5.92 12.10 -19.64
N GLN A 86 6.64 11.02 -19.98
CA GLN A 86 6.30 10.13 -21.08
C GLN A 86 5.91 8.77 -20.52
N TYR A 87 4.87 8.15 -21.08
CA TYR A 87 4.43 6.82 -20.69
C TYR A 87 5.28 5.76 -21.39
N THR A 88 5.90 4.85 -20.63
CA THR A 88 6.75 3.77 -21.16
C THR A 88 6.05 2.42 -21.21
N GLY A 89 4.97 2.22 -20.45
CA GLY A 89 4.27 0.94 -20.34
C GLY A 89 4.86 -0.03 -19.32
N ASN A 90 6.04 0.24 -18.78
CA ASN A 90 6.64 -0.59 -17.73
C ASN A 90 6.18 -0.09 -16.35
N PRO A 91 5.78 -0.99 -15.44
CA PRO A 91 5.38 -0.62 -14.08
C PRO A 91 6.55 -0.13 -13.20
N ASP A 92 7.79 -0.47 -13.57
CA ASP A 92 8.99 -0.13 -12.80
C ASP A 92 9.53 1.27 -13.13
N ASP A 93 9.09 1.84 -14.26
CA ASP A 93 9.48 3.18 -14.67
C ASP A 93 8.61 4.21 -13.94
N MET A 94 9.23 4.96 -13.04
CA MET A 94 8.55 5.94 -12.21
C MET A 94 9.02 7.37 -12.52
N ALA A 95 8.11 8.33 -12.39
CA ALA A 95 8.44 9.75 -12.57
C ALA A 95 7.83 10.60 -11.45
N ILE A 96 8.64 11.46 -10.85
CA ILE A 96 8.17 12.39 -9.80
C ILE A 96 7.61 13.64 -10.44
N GLN A 97 6.35 13.95 -10.13
CA GLN A 97 5.74 15.25 -10.46
C GLN A 97 5.94 16.27 -9.34
N GLY A 98 6.54 17.42 -9.68
CA GLY A 98 6.88 18.47 -8.73
C GLY A 98 8.29 18.36 -8.14
N LYS A 99 8.43 18.85 -6.90
CA LYS A 99 9.70 18.87 -6.13
C LYS A 99 9.88 17.51 -5.43
N GLY A 100 11.12 17.05 -5.27
CA GLY A 100 11.43 15.73 -4.71
C GLY A 100 12.56 15.02 -5.46
N TYR A 101 13.07 13.91 -4.92
CA TYR A 101 14.08 13.04 -5.52
C TYR A 101 13.83 11.62 -5.02
N PHE A 102 14.19 10.62 -5.83
CA PHE A 102 14.30 9.25 -5.34
C PHE A 102 15.57 9.12 -4.50
N VAL A 103 15.47 8.39 -3.39
CA VAL A 103 16.62 8.10 -2.54
C VAL A 103 17.14 6.72 -2.91
N VAL A 104 18.42 6.62 -3.25
CA VAL A 104 19.05 5.36 -3.66
C VAL A 104 20.32 5.12 -2.85
N THR A 105 20.74 3.86 -2.74
CA THR A 105 21.94 3.47 -1.96
C THR A 105 22.85 2.53 -2.75
N ASP A 106 24.16 2.66 -2.51
CA ASP A 106 25.18 1.66 -2.91
C ASP A 106 25.45 0.63 -1.79
N GLY A 107 24.72 0.73 -0.68
CA GLY A 107 24.90 -0.07 0.54
C GLY A 107 25.76 0.61 1.61
N ILE A 108 26.46 1.70 1.28
CA ILE A 108 27.32 2.48 2.20
C ILE A 108 26.77 3.90 2.36
N GLY A 109 26.43 4.55 1.26
CA GLY A 109 25.98 5.94 1.20
C GLY A 109 24.61 6.10 0.53
N GLN A 110 23.92 7.17 0.90
CA GLN A 110 22.65 7.57 0.29
C GLN A 110 22.89 8.65 -0.77
N TYR A 111 22.26 8.46 -1.93
CA TYR A 111 22.30 9.39 -3.06
C TYR A 111 20.88 9.74 -3.50
N TYR A 112 20.77 10.80 -4.30
CA TYR A 112 19.48 11.32 -4.77
C TYR A 112 19.47 11.35 -6.29
N THR A 113 18.42 10.80 -6.89
CA THR A 113 18.25 10.78 -8.35
C THR A 113 16.86 11.24 -8.77
N ARG A 114 16.78 11.79 -9.99
CA ARG A 114 15.52 12.07 -10.70
C ARG A 114 15.22 11.05 -11.78
N ASP A 115 16.19 10.21 -12.10
CA ASP A 115 16.02 9.11 -13.02
C ASP A 115 15.30 7.97 -12.30
N GLY A 116 14.10 7.66 -12.77
CA GLY A 116 13.25 6.61 -12.22
C GLY A 116 13.13 5.39 -13.12
N ALA A 117 14.13 5.15 -13.99
CA ALA A 117 14.29 3.91 -14.72
C ALA A 117 14.80 2.80 -13.77
N PHE A 118 13.88 2.23 -12.99
CA PHE A 118 14.18 1.11 -12.11
C PHE A 118 13.89 -0.22 -12.81
N SER A 119 14.51 -1.26 -12.29
CA SER A 119 14.35 -2.64 -12.72
C SER A 119 14.51 -3.53 -11.51
N ARG A 120 13.92 -4.72 -11.53
CA ARG A 120 14.06 -5.65 -10.42
C ARG A 120 15.40 -6.38 -10.48
N GLY A 121 16.13 -6.36 -9.36
CA GLY A 121 17.32 -7.18 -9.16
C GLY A 121 16.98 -8.65 -8.88
N LEU A 122 17.99 -9.51 -8.89
CA LEU A 122 17.83 -10.93 -8.55
C LEU A 122 17.29 -11.13 -7.12
N ASP A 123 17.70 -10.28 -6.19
CA ASP A 123 17.28 -10.32 -4.79
C ASP A 123 15.83 -9.88 -4.58
N GLY A 124 15.13 -9.39 -5.62
CA GLY A 124 13.80 -8.80 -5.52
C GLY A 124 13.80 -7.29 -5.23
N ASP A 125 14.95 -6.68 -4.98
CA ASP A 125 15.07 -5.23 -4.76
C ASP A 125 14.87 -4.44 -6.06
N LEU A 126 14.27 -3.25 -5.97
CA LEU A 126 14.26 -2.28 -7.08
C LEU A 126 15.63 -1.61 -7.21
N VAL A 127 16.27 -1.79 -8.37
CA VAL A 127 17.58 -1.22 -8.70
C VAL A 127 17.49 -0.33 -9.93
N ASN A 128 18.19 0.79 -9.94
CA ASN A 128 18.31 1.60 -11.14
C ASN A 128 19.16 0.83 -12.18
N ALA A 129 18.61 0.67 -13.39
CA ALA A 129 19.19 -0.18 -14.43
C ALA A 129 20.55 0.30 -14.93
N ALA A 130 20.87 1.59 -14.81
CA ALA A 130 22.09 2.19 -15.34
C ALA A 130 23.29 2.07 -14.39
N ASN A 131 23.06 2.12 -13.08
CA ASN A 131 24.13 2.20 -12.07
C ASN A 131 24.08 1.11 -11.00
N GLY A 132 23.00 0.31 -10.93
CA GLY A 132 22.82 -0.76 -9.96
C GLY A 132 22.51 -0.29 -8.54
N LEU A 133 22.24 0.99 -8.32
CA LEU A 133 21.88 1.53 -7.01
C LEU A 133 20.48 1.07 -6.60
N LYS A 134 20.32 0.67 -5.34
CA LYS A 134 19.04 0.16 -4.79
C LYS A 134 18.15 1.32 -4.36
N LEU A 135 16.86 1.26 -4.70
CA LEU A 135 15.86 2.21 -4.25
C LEU A 135 15.55 2.00 -2.76
N LEU A 136 15.54 3.11 -2.02
CA LEU A 136 15.17 3.14 -0.62
C LEU A 136 13.74 3.66 -0.45
N GLY A 137 13.03 3.08 0.51
CA GLY A 137 11.67 3.44 0.89
C GLY A 137 11.29 2.89 2.26
N TRP A 138 10.03 3.03 2.61
CA TRP A 138 9.43 2.42 3.78
C TRP A 138 8.75 1.12 3.38
N ARG A 139 9.00 0.05 4.13
CA ARG A 139 8.35 -1.25 3.89
C ARG A 139 7.07 -1.34 4.70
N ALA A 140 6.07 -2.00 4.12
CA ALA A 140 4.88 -2.36 4.85
C ALA A 140 5.16 -3.49 5.85
N ASP A 141 4.47 -3.47 6.98
CA ASP A 141 4.49 -4.55 7.97
C ASP A 141 3.68 -5.78 7.49
N GLU A 142 3.61 -6.82 8.33
CA GLU A 142 2.83 -8.03 8.03
C GLU A 142 1.32 -7.76 7.87
N ASN A 143 0.82 -6.62 8.34
CA ASN A 143 -0.57 -6.19 8.18
C ASN A 143 -0.78 -5.24 6.98
N GLY A 144 0.27 -4.89 6.25
CA GLY A 144 0.20 -3.95 5.12
C GLY A 144 0.22 -2.47 5.55
N VAL A 145 0.56 -2.16 6.80
CA VAL A 145 0.69 -0.79 7.31
C VAL A 145 2.11 -0.29 7.05
N ILE A 146 2.22 0.92 6.49
CA ILE A 146 3.50 1.56 6.17
C ILE A 146 3.82 2.59 7.25
N ASP A 147 4.93 2.39 7.95
CA ASP A 147 5.45 3.36 8.91
C ASP A 147 6.39 4.35 8.21
N THR A 148 5.91 5.58 7.99
CA THR A 148 6.68 6.66 7.35
C THR A 148 7.69 7.35 8.27
N ASP A 149 7.63 7.09 9.59
CA ASP A 149 8.56 7.66 10.57
C ASP A 149 9.78 6.74 10.82
N GLY A 150 9.74 5.51 10.28
CA GLY A 150 10.82 4.54 10.34
C GLY A 150 12.04 4.88 9.46
N PRO A 151 13.17 4.19 9.69
CA PRO A 151 14.36 4.34 8.84
C PRO A 151 14.10 3.82 7.43
N LEU A 152 14.68 4.47 6.43
CA LEU A 152 14.62 4.04 5.04
C LEU A 152 15.37 2.70 4.85
N THR A 153 14.72 1.75 4.20
CA THR A 153 15.27 0.42 3.89
C THR A 153 15.14 0.13 2.40
N THR A 154 15.85 -0.89 1.90
CA THR A 154 15.73 -1.28 0.50
C THR A 154 14.36 -1.87 0.22
N LEU A 155 13.74 -1.41 -0.86
CA LEU A 155 12.41 -1.84 -1.24
C LEU A 155 12.48 -3.15 -2.00
N ASN A 156 12.13 -4.24 -1.32
CA ASN A 156 12.17 -5.59 -1.84
C ASN A 156 10.76 -6.06 -2.22
N ILE A 157 10.62 -6.53 -3.46
CA ILE A 157 9.38 -7.07 -4.01
C ILE A 157 9.63 -8.53 -4.43
N PRO A 158 9.45 -9.50 -3.49
CA PRO A 158 9.67 -10.90 -3.77
C PRO A 158 8.45 -11.51 -4.48
N LEU A 159 8.46 -11.45 -5.81
CA LEU A 159 7.46 -12.12 -6.66
C LEU A 159 7.66 -13.64 -6.61
N GLY A 160 6.56 -14.38 -6.52
CA GLY A 160 6.59 -15.84 -6.43
C GLY A 160 6.86 -16.42 -5.03
N ASP A 161 7.63 -15.72 -4.18
CA ASP A 161 8.02 -16.22 -2.85
C ASP A 161 7.12 -15.70 -1.72
N ASN A 162 6.46 -14.54 -1.91
CA ASN A 162 5.57 -14.01 -0.89
C ASN A 162 4.22 -14.74 -0.93
N VAL A 163 4.12 -15.77 -0.11
CA VAL A 163 2.88 -16.51 0.14
C VAL A 163 2.17 -15.85 1.31
N VAL A 164 0.99 -15.31 1.05
CA VAL A 164 0.10 -14.82 2.09
C VAL A 164 -1.09 -15.76 2.21
N SER A 165 -1.41 -16.12 3.43
CA SER A 165 -2.65 -16.79 3.81
C SER A 165 -3.07 -16.24 5.15
N LYS A 166 -4.37 -16.09 5.35
CA LYS A 166 -4.91 -15.68 6.64
C LYS A 166 -5.98 -16.68 7.05
N ALA A 167 -5.82 -17.21 8.26
CA ALA A 167 -6.86 -18.03 8.88
C ALA A 167 -8.10 -17.17 9.13
N THR A 168 -9.29 -17.73 8.91
CA THR A 168 -10.54 -17.02 9.19
C THR A 168 -10.66 -16.75 10.68
N GLU A 169 -10.87 -15.50 11.08
CA GLU A 169 -11.06 -15.09 12.47
C GLU A 169 -12.47 -14.55 12.71
N ASN A 170 -13.13 -14.01 11.69
CA ASN A 170 -14.44 -13.38 11.82
C ASN A 170 -15.35 -13.81 10.67
N ILE A 171 -16.58 -14.22 11.01
CA ILE A 171 -17.63 -14.57 10.05
C ILE A 171 -18.90 -13.79 10.39
N LYS A 172 -19.51 -13.19 9.37
CA LYS A 172 -20.80 -12.51 9.50
C LYS A 172 -21.90 -13.26 8.77
N PHE A 173 -23.05 -13.40 9.40
CA PHE A 173 -24.26 -14.01 8.84
C PHE A 173 -25.34 -12.98 8.55
N THR A 174 -26.10 -13.21 7.48
CA THR A 174 -27.22 -12.38 7.06
C THR A 174 -28.37 -13.23 6.55
N GLY A 175 -29.56 -12.65 6.49
CA GLY A 175 -30.75 -13.28 5.93
C GLY A 175 -31.88 -13.44 6.94
N ASN A 176 -32.82 -14.29 6.60
CA ASN A 176 -34.05 -14.53 7.33
C ASN A 176 -34.12 -15.98 7.82
N LEU A 177 -34.61 -16.16 9.05
CA LEU A 177 -35.10 -17.43 9.56
C LEU A 177 -36.64 -17.36 9.61
N ASP A 178 -37.31 -18.40 9.13
CA ASP A 178 -38.77 -18.37 8.98
C ASP A 178 -39.47 -18.37 10.36
N ALA A 179 -40.31 -17.36 10.57
CA ALA A 179 -41.09 -17.23 11.80
C ALA A 179 -42.12 -18.37 11.97
N ASP A 180 -42.57 -19.00 10.88
CA ASP A 180 -43.61 -20.03 10.90
C ASP A 180 -43.06 -21.47 10.98
N THR A 181 -41.72 -21.65 10.99
CA THR A 181 -41.09 -22.96 11.18
C THR A 181 -41.60 -23.65 12.45
N ALA A 182 -41.87 -24.95 12.39
CA ALA A 182 -42.33 -25.71 13.54
C ALA A 182 -41.25 -25.77 14.63
N GLN A 183 -41.67 -25.90 15.89
CA GLN A 183 -40.74 -26.15 16.99
C GLN A 183 -40.01 -27.49 16.78
N ASN A 184 -38.71 -27.52 17.07
CA ASN A 184 -37.78 -28.64 16.82
C ASN A 184 -37.45 -28.91 15.34
N ASP A 185 -37.93 -28.08 14.43
CA ASP A 185 -37.47 -28.11 13.05
C ASP A 185 -36.16 -27.30 12.93
N ALA A 186 -35.39 -27.59 11.90
CA ALA A 186 -34.03 -27.09 11.75
C ALA A 186 -33.76 -26.53 10.36
N PHE A 187 -32.87 -25.55 10.30
CA PHE A 187 -32.39 -24.96 9.05
C PHE A 187 -30.87 -25.05 9.00
N GLU A 188 -30.34 -25.62 7.92
CA GLU A 188 -28.90 -25.79 7.73
C GLU A 188 -28.34 -24.70 6.82
N THR A 189 -27.15 -24.21 7.16
CA THR A 189 -26.35 -23.32 6.32
C THR A 189 -24.90 -23.73 6.36
N GLU A 190 -24.14 -23.35 5.35
CA GLU A 190 -22.71 -23.66 5.24
C GLU A 190 -21.90 -22.38 5.13
N ALA A 191 -20.71 -22.40 5.73
CA ALA A 191 -19.73 -21.32 5.70
C ALA A 191 -18.36 -21.90 5.33
N LEU A 192 -17.66 -21.23 4.43
CA LEU A 192 -16.30 -21.59 4.05
C LEU A 192 -15.33 -20.86 4.97
N ILE A 193 -14.35 -21.59 5.51
CA ILE A 193 -13.29 -21.04 6.36
C ILE A 193 -11.93 -21.46 5.84
N TYR A 194 -10.91 -20.69 6.23
CA TYR A 194 -9.52 -20.96 5.88
C TYR A 194 -8.69 -21.16 7.14
N ASP A 195 -7.72 -22.07 7.07
CA ASP A 195 -6.73 -22.26 8.13
C ASP A 195 -5.49 -21.36 7.93
N SER A 196 -4.54 -21.44 8.86
CA SER A 196 -3.29 -20.67 8.79
C SER A 196 -2.36 -21.10 7.65
N GLN A 197 -2.64 -22.23 6.99
CA GLN A 197 -1.92 -22.73 5.82
C GLN A 197 -2.69 -22.47 4.51
N GLY A 198 -3.84 -21.79 4.58
CA GLY A 198 -4.73 -21.49 3.47
C GLY A 198 -5.52 -22.69 2.91
N ARG A 199 -5.63 -23.80 3.64
CA ARG A 199 -6.57 -24.89 3.30
C ARG A 199 -7.99 -24.44 3.58
N VAL A 200 -8.92 -24.92 2.76
CA VAL A 200 -10.34 -24.62 2.89
C VAL A 200 -11.03 -25.72 3.68
N TYR A 201 -11.88 -25.33 4.63
CA TYR A 201 -12.81 -26.21 5.32
C TYR A 201 -14.22 -25.64 5.20
N THR A 202 -15.22 -26.51 5.17
CA THR A 202 -16.62 -26.09 5.18
C THR A 202 -17.21 -26.37 6.55
N ILE A 203 -17.77 -25.36 7.20
CA ILE A 203 -18.53 -25.54 8.44
C ILE A 203 -20.02 -25.50 8.09
N ARG A 204 -20.74 -26.55 8.47
CA ARG A 204 -22.20 -26.54 8.47
C ARG A 204 -22.71 -26.17 9.85
N PHE A 205 -23.59 -25.17 9.88
CA PHE A 205 -24.33 -24.75 11.05
C PHE A 205 -25.79 -25.15 10.89
N THR A 206 -26.33 -25.88 11.88
CA THR A 206 -27.74 -26.22 11.94
C THR A 206 -28.43 -25.35 12.99
N PHE A 207 -29.30 -24.44 12.54
CA PHE A 207 -30.16 -23.61 13.39
C PHE A 207 -31.38 -24.43 13.80
N GLU A 208 -31.56 -24.67 15.10
CA GLU A 208 -32.69 -25.41 15.64
C GLU A 208 -33.68 -24.45 16.31
N LYS A 209 -34.96 -24.54 15.95
CA LYS A 209 -35.99 -23.71 16.57
C LYS A 209 -36.45 -24.30 17.89
N THR A 210 -36.18 -23.61 18.99
CA THR A 210 -36.49 -24.13 20.33
C THR A 210 -37.79 -23.59 20.89
N ASN A 211 -38.08 -22.31 20.69
CA ASN A 211 -39.30 -21.65 21.15
C ASN A 211 -39.76 -20.62 20.13
N ASN A 212 -40.91 -19.99 20.39
CA ASN A 212 -41.34 -18.85 19.59
C ASN A 212 -40.30 -17.72 19.71
N ASN A 213 -39.80 -17.23 18.57
CA ASN A 213 -38.73 -16.23 18.46
C ASN A 213 -37.37 -16.61 19.05
N THR A 214 -37.13 -17.90 19.32
CA THR A 214 -35.83 -18.37 19.82
C THR A 214 -35.28 -19.51 18.98
N TRP A 215 -34.08 -19.28 18.45
CA TRP A 215 -33.29 -20.26 17.71
C TRP A 215 -32.00 -20.55 18.46
N VAL A 216 -31.45 -21.75 18.30
CA VAL A 216 -30.17 -22.12 18.89
C VAL A 216 -29.28 -22.84 17.89
N ILE A 217 -27.97 -22.72 18.09
CA ILE A 217 -26.98 -23.63 17.50
C ILE A 217 -26.30 -24.33 18.68
N SER A 218 -26.44 -25.65 18.75
CA SER A 218 -25.74 -26.47 19.74
C SER A 218 -24.36 -26.89 19.23
N LYS A 219 -23.45 -27.27 20.13
CA LYS A 219 -22.12 -27.80 19.76
C LYS A 219 -22.19 -28.99 18.77
N ASN A 220 -23.19 -29.87 18.92
CA ASN A 220 -23.37 -31.04 18.06
C ASN A 220 -24.01 -30.70 16.70
N ALA A 221 -24.64 -29.53 16.60
CA ALA A 221 -25.22 -28.98 15.38
C ALA A 221 -24.20 -28.24 14.50
N ILE A 222 -22.92 -28.27 14.89
CA ILE A 222 -21.79 -27.75 14.09
C ILE A 222 -20.99 -28.93 13.57
N LYS A 223 -20.88 -29.01 12.24
CA LYS A 223 -20.10 -30.04 11.55
C LYS A 223 -19.04 -29.39 10.69
N VAL A 224 -17.85 -29.98 10.65
CA VAL A 224 -16.73 -29.51 9.82
C VAL A 224 -16.47 -30.54 8.75
N PHE A 225 -16.31 -30.09 7.52
CA PHE A 225 -16.01 -30.89 6.35
C PHE A 225 -14.65 -30.46 5.79
N ASP A 226 -13.89 -31.40 5.25
CA ASP A 226 -12.65 -31.11 4.53
C ASP A 226 -12.91 -30.55 3.12
N ALA A 227 -11.83 -30.32 2.36
CA ALA A 227 -11.90 -29.78 1.01
C ALA A 227 -12.56 -30.75 0.01
N GLU A 228 -12.54 -32.05 0.31
CA GLU A 228 -13.16 -33.12 -0.47
C GLU A 228 -14.65 -33.30 -0.13
N GLY A 229 -15.14 -32.63 0.92
CA GLY A 229 -16.54 -32.68 1.36
C GLY A 229 -16.84 -33.83 2.32
N GLU A 230 -15.82 -34.48 2.86
CA GLU A 230 -15.97 -35.53 3.87
C GLU A 230 -16.11 -34.91 5.26
N GLU A 231 -17.07 -35.40 6.05
CA GLU A 231 -17.32 -34.92 7.42
C GLU A 231 -16.16 -35.35 8.32
N LEU A 232 -15.46 -34.38 8.89
CA LEU A 232 -14.40 -34.64 9.84
C LEU A 232 -15.01 -35.07 11.19
N PRO A 233 -14.49 -36.15 11.80
CA PRO A 233 -15.11 -36.73 12.98
C PRO A 233 -15.02 -35.79 14.18
N THR A 234 -16.18 -35.39 14.72
CA THR A 234 -16.30 -34.61 15.98
C THR A 234 -16.53 -35.51 17.20
N THR A 235 -16.70 -36.83 17.01
CA THR A 235 -16.89 -37.85 18.05
C THR A 235 -15.91 -39.02 17.86
N GLY A 236 -15.32 -39.54 18.96
CA GLY A 236 -14.42 -40.71 18.94
C GLY A 236 -12.93 -40.43 19.21
N ASN A 237 -12.07 -41.42 18.98
CA ASN A 237 -10.63 -41.42 19.28
C ASN A 237 -9.75 -40.81 18.16
N ASN A 238 -10.14 -39.67 17.58
CA ASN A 238 -9.28 -38.79 16.76
C ASN A 238 -10.07 -37.52 16.39
N ARG A 239 -10.85 -37.00 17.35
CA ARG A 239 -11.94 -36.06 17.09
C ARG A 239 -11.48 -34.61 17.09
N ILE A 240 -12.03 -33.83 16.18
CA ILE A 240 -11.98 -32.36 16.27
C ILE A 240 -12.82 -31.94 17.47
N THR A 241 -12.28 -31.08 18.32
CA THR A 241 -13.05 -30.48 19.41
C THR A 241 -13.54 -29.11 18.97
N ILE A 242 -14.87 -28.97 18.90
CA ILE A 242 -15.53 -27.68 18.69
C ILE A 242 -15.96 -27.19 20.06
N ASP A 243 -15.49 -26.04 20.50
CA ASP A 243 -16.07 -25.35 21.65
C ASP A 243 -16.83 -24.13 21.22
N ILE A 244 -17.86 -23.77 21.99
CA ILE A 244 -18.62 -22.54 21.79
C ILE A 244 -18.29 -21.66 22.98
N GLY A 245 -17.95 -20.41 22.71
CA GLY A 245 -17.86 -19.40 23.74
C GLY A 245 -18.63 -18.15 23.38
N GLY A 246 -18.70 -17.25 24.35
CA GLY A 246 -19.47 -16.03 24.31
C GLY A 246 -19.76 -15.56 25.71
N SER A 247 -20.03 -14.28 25.88
CA SER A 247 -20.47 -13.77 27.17
C SER A 247 -21.95 -14.12 27.34
N ASN A 248 -22.25 -14.86 28.40
CA ASN A 248 -23.59 -14.93 28.97
C ASN A 248 -23.42 -14.76 30.47
N VAL A 249 -24.29 -13.98 31.11
CA VAL A 249 -24.11 -13.48 32.49
C VAL A 249 -23.87 -14.60 33.52
N ASN A 250 -24.16 -15.88 33.21
CA ASN A 250 -23.82 -17.02 34.06
C ASN A 250 -23.59 -18.33 33.25
N ASN A 251 -22.40 -18.95 33.41
CA ASN A 251 -22.03 -20.33 33.06
C ASN A 251 -21.56 -20.68 31.63
N SER A 252 -20.74 -21.74 31.55
CA SER A 252 -20.19 -22.38 30.33
C SER A 252 -21.24 -22.51 29.21
N VAL A 253 -20.90 -21.99 28.03
CA VAL A 253 -21.81 -21.87 26.88
C VAL A 253 -21.76 -23.17 26.06
N THR A 254 -22.81 -23.97 26.11
CA THR A 254 -22.92 -25.20 25.29
C THR A 254 -23.70 -24.99 23.98
N LEU A 255 -24.34 -23.83 23.84
CA LEU A 255 -25.17 -23.44 22.71
C LEU A 255 -25.13 -21.93 22.49
N ILE A 256 -25.20 -21.50 21.23
CA ILE A 256 -25.40 -20.10 20.84
C ILE A 256 -26.91 -19.88 20.76
N ARG A 257 -27.44 -18.91 21.52
CA ARG A 257 -28.87 -18.57 21.52
C ARG A 257 -29.11 -17.29 20.74
N PHE A 258 -30.15 -17.31 19.91
CA PHE A 258 -30.66 -16.18 19.16
C PHE A 258 -32.10 -15.90 19.59
N ASN A 259 -32.33 -14.73 20.15
CA ASN A 259 -33.66 -14.22 20.45
C ASN A 259 -33.99 -13.09 19.48
N PHE A 260 -35.24 -13.04 19.03
CA PHE A 260 -35.71 -11.99 18.11
C PHE A 260 -36.74 -11.10 18.79
N ASN A 261 -36.58 -9.78 18.57
CA ASN A 261 -37.54 -8.76 18.99
C ASN A 261 -38.85 -8.85 18.19
N ALA A 262 -39.89 -8.15 18.65
CA ALA A 262 -41.18 -8.09 17.97
C ALA A 262 -41.08 -7.57 16.51
N ASP A 263 -40.07 -6.76 16.21
CA ASP A 263 -39.80 -6.22 14.86
C ASP A 263 -39.07 -7.21 13.93
N GLY A 264 -38.73 -8.40 14.43
CA GLY A 264 -38.04 -9.46 13.67
C GLY A 264 -36.54 -9.27 13.54
N HIS A 265 -35.91 -8.42 14.36
CA HIS A 265 -34.45 -8.26 14.44
C HIS A 265 -33.88 -9.00 15.66
N ILE A 266 -32.59 -9.35 15.65
CA ILE A 266 -31.93 -9.95 16.81
C ILE A 266 -32.00 -9.01 18.03
N ASP A 267 -32.42 -9.58 19.14
CA ASP A 267 -32.33 -9.01 20.47
C ASP A 267 -30.94 -9.31 21.05
N LEU A 268 -30.03 -8.33 20.97
CA LEU A 268 -28.66 -8.47 21.44
C LEU A 268 -28.56 -8.63 22.97
N GLU A 269 -29.54 -8.15 23.74
CA GLU A 269 -29.51 -8.23 25.20
C GLU A 269 -29.87 -9.63 25.70
N ASN A 270 -30.75 -10.33 24.98
CA ASN A 270 -31.21 -11.66 25.34
C ASN A 270 -30.55 -12.79 24.53
N SER A 271 -29.76 -12.47 23.51
CA SER A 271 -28.97 -13.43 22.71
C SER A 271 -27.60 -13.68 23.33
N THR A 272 -26.88 -14.71 22.88
CA THR A 272 -25.47 -14.91 23.27
C THR A 272 -24.63 -13.76 22.73
N GLU A 273 -23.91 -13.06 23.60
CA GLU A 273 -23.09 -11.91 23.21
C GLU A 273 -21.71 -12.37 22.71
N ASN A 274 -21.28 -11.81 21.57
CA ASN A 274 -20.00 -12.09 20.91
C ASN A 274 -19.68 -13.59 20.82
N PRO A 275 -20.57 -14.40 20.21
CA PRO A 275 -20.35 -15.83 20.14
C PRO A 275 -19.12 -16.13 19.29
N TYR A 276 -18.34 -17.11 19.71
CA TYR A 276 -17.21 -17.63 18.94
C TYR A 276 -17.22 -19.15 18.98
N ILE A 277 -16.56 -19.74 18.00
CA ILE A 277 -16.24 -21.17 18.00
C ILE A 277 -14.73 -21.36 18.05
N GLU A 278 -14.29 -22.37 18.78
CA GLU A 278 -12.90 -22.83 18.78
C GLU A 278 -12.86 -24.23 18.19
N ILE A 279 -12.06 -24.41 17.14
CA ILE A 279 -11.90 -25.69 16.45
C ILE A 279 -10.48 -26.17 16.71
N ALA A 280 -10.35 -27.22 17.51
CA ALA A 280 -9.07 -27.85 17.81
C ALA A 280 -8.85 -29.13 16.99
N ASP A 281 -7.58 -29.47 16.78
CA ASP A 281 -7.12 -30.72 16.15
C ASP A 281 -7.49 -30.85 14.66
N LEU A 282 -7.52 -29.72 13.93
CA LEU A 282 -7.69 -29.73 12.48
C LEU A 282 -6.54 -30.50 11.79
N PRO A 283 -6.84 -31.38 10.81
CA PRO A 283 -5.82 -32.14 10.10
C PRO A 283 -4.87 -31.22 9.32
N GLY A 284 -3.55 -31.31 9.57
CA GLY A 284 -2.56 -30.52 8.82
C GLY A 284 -1.51 -29.78 9.67
N GLY A 285 -1.57 -29.86 11.00
CA GLY A 285 -0.59 -29.21 11.87
C GLY A 285 -0.80 -27.70 11.99
N VAL A 286 -2.07 -27.27 11.90
CA VAL A 286 -2.52 -25.88 12.02
C VAL A 286 -2.27 -25.34 13.44
N VAL A 287 -2.16 -24.01 13.58
CA VAL A 287 -2.32 -23.35 14.89
C VAL A 287 -3.70 -23.72 15.45
N SER A 288 -3.70 -24.56 16.48
CA SER A 288 -4.88 -25.12 17.11
C SER A 288 -4.95 -24.64 18.57
N PRO A 289 -6.09 -24.13 19.06
CA PRO A 289 -7.38 -24.05 18.36
C PRO A 289 -7.49 -22.86 17.40
N LEU A 290 -8.18 -23.07 16.27
CA LEU A 290 -8.62 -21.98 15.40
C LEU A 290 -9.87 -21.33 16.02
N ARG A 291 -9.74 -20.07 16.44
CA ARG A 291 -10.84 -19.31 17.03
C ARG A 291 -11.49 -18.40 16.00
N ILE A 292 -12.81 -18.54 15.87
CA ILE A 292 -13.62 -17.81 14.89
C ILE A 292 -14.75 -17.10 15.61
N ASN A 293 -14.78 -15.78 15.56
CA ASN A 293 -15.88 -14.96 16.05
C ASN A 293 -17.02 -14.99 15.03
N LEU A 294 -18.25 -15.09 15.53
CA LEU A 294 -19.46 -15.20 14.73
C LEU A 294 -20.34 -13.98 14.99
N ASP A 295 -20.62 -13.20 13.96
CA ASP A 295 -21.55 -12.07 14.00
C ASP A 295 -22.88 -12.46 13.35
N PHE A 296 -23.92 -12.53 14.16
CA PHE A 296 -25.29 -12.83 13.73
C PHE A 296 -26.23 -11.62 13.79
N SER A 297 -25.72 -10.44 14.15
CA SER A 297 -26.52 -9.23 14.40
C SER A 297 -27.44 -8.83 13.23
N SER A 298 -27.09 -9.23 12.00
CA SER A 298 -27.83 -8.91 10.78
C SER A 298 -28.87 -9.98 10.38
N LEU A 299 -29.04 -11.03 11.17
CA LEU A 299 -30.12 -11.99 10.98
C LEU A 299 -31.48 -11.38 11.34
N THR A 300 -32.50 -11.84 10.63
CA THR A 300 -33.89 -11.47 10.88
C THR A 300 -34.77 -12.70 11.02
N GLN A 301 -35.92 -12.52 11.67
CA GLN A 301 -36.98 -13.51 11.73
C GLN A 301 -38.29 -12.88 11.27
N LYS A 302 -38.75 -13.29 10.07
CA LYS A 302 -39.99 -12.86 9.43
C LYS A 302 -40.67 -14.06 8.77
N ALA A 303 -41.97 -13.94 8.54
CA ALA A 303 -42.73 -14.97 7.82
C ALA A 303 -42.18 -15.14 6.39
N GLY A 304 -41.82 -16.36 6.03
CA GLY A 304 -41.27 -16.71 4.72
C GLY A 304 -40.00 -17.55 4.83
N LYS A 305 -39.66 -18.26 3.75
CA LYS A 305 -38.61 -19.28 3.72
C LYS A 305 -37.29 -18.82 4.36
N SER A 306 -36.72 -19.67 5.21
CA SER A 306 -35.38 -19.49 5.76
C SER A 306 -34.34 -19.42 4.64
N ASN A 307 -33.47 -18.43 4.70
CA ASN A 307 -32.38 -18.20 3.75
C ASN A 307 -31.12 -17.61 4.41
N ALA A 308 -30.96 -17.85 5.71
CA ALA A 308 -29.78 -17.42 6.46
C ALA A 308 -28.51 -18.01 5.82
N ARG A 309 -27.50 -17.17 5.61
CA ARG A 309 -26.24 -17.55 4.97
C ARG A 309 -25.09 -16.71 5.50
N MET A 310 -23.88 -17.21 5.31
CA MET A 310 -22.68 -16.41 5.47
C MET A 310 -22.68 -15.26 4.45
N ASP A 311 -22.39 -14.04 4.94
CA ASP A 311 -22.29 -12.83 4.13
C ASP A 311 -20.83 -12.51 3.82
N THR A 312 -20.00 -12.38 4.85
CA THR A 312 -18.59 -12.01 4.75
C THR A 312 -17.73 -12.79 5.74
N GLN A 313 -16.48 -13.05 5.36
CA GLN A 313 -15.45 -13.60 6.24
C GLN A 313 -14.08 -12.98 5.90
N ASP A 314 -13.12 -13.05 6.81
CA ASP A 314 -11.84 -12.32 6.70
C ASP A 314 -10.59 -13.17 6.43
N GLY A 315 -10.73 -14.49 6.33
CA GLY A 315 -9.68 -15.41 5.92
C GLY A 315 -9.55 -15.50 4.40
N PHE A 316 -8.43 -16.04 3.91
CA PHE A 316 -8.23 -16.23 2.48
C PHE A 316 -7.25 -17.38 2.21
N PRO A 317 -7.41 -18.08 1.07
CA PRO A 317 -6.50 -19.14 0.68
C PRO A 317 -5.11 -18.58 0.37
N VAL A 318 -4.13 -19.47 0.25
CA VAL A 318 -2.78 -19.15 -0.20
C VAL A 318 -2.83 -18.31 -1.48
N GLY A 319 -2.34 -17.08 -1.38
CA GLY A 319 -2.09 -16.18 -2.48
C GLY A 319 -0.59 -16.05 -2.71
N VAL A 320 -0.17 -16.20 -3.96
CA VAL A 320 1.19 -15.90 -4.38
C VAL A 320 1.19 -14.52 -5.03
N LEU A 321 2.20 -13.71 -4.75
CA LEU A 321 2.37 -12.42 -5.42
C LEU A 321 2.57 -12.65 -6.93
N GLU A 322 1.64 -12.18 -7.76
CA GLU A 322 1.67 -12.33 -9.22
C GLU A 322 2.18 -11.08 -9.92
N SER A 323 1.75 -9.92 -9.44
CA SER A 323 2.14 -8.62 -9.99
C SER A 323 2.13 -7.56 -8.90
N TYR A 324 2.64 -6.37 -9.20
CA TYR A 324 2.48 -5.20 -8.36
C TYR A 324 2.23 -3.98 -9.23
N MET A 325 1.73 -2.94 -8.59
CA MET A 325 1.55 -1.63 -9.17
C MET A 325 2.08 -0.57 -8.23
N VAL A 326 2.60 0.52 -8.79
CA VAL A 326 2.95 1.70 -8.02
C VAL A 326 1.85 2.74 -8.21
N GLY A 327 1.22 3.14 -7.11
CA GLY A 327 0.22 4.20 -7.07
C GLY A 327 0.84 5.58 -7.28
N SER A 328 0.00 6.57 -7.62
CA SER A 328 0.44 7.97 -7.78
C SER A 328 0.93 8.63 -6.48
N ASN A 329 0.62 8.03 -5.34
CA ASN A 329 1.09 8.38 -4.00
C ASN A 329 2.44 7.72 -3.64
N GLY A 330 3.03 6.94 -4.54
CA GLY A 330 4.27 6.20 -4.31
C GLY A 330 4.09 4.85 -3.62
N VAL A 331 2.86 4.50 -3.19
CA VAL A 331 2.59 3.21 -2.55
C VAL A 331 2.70 2.10 -3.58
N ILE A 332 3.52 1.10 -3.28
CA ILE A 332 3.63 -0.12 -4.06
C ILE A 332 2.66 -1.14 -3.50
N SER A 333 1.65 -1.51 -4.29
CA SER A 333 0.67 -2.53 -3.92
C SER A 333 0.90 -3.80 -4.74
N GLY A 334 1.03 -4.92 -4.06
CA GLY A 334 1.10 -6.26 -4.64
C GLY A 334 -0.29 -6.82 -4.89
N ILE A 335 -0.46 -7.46 -6.05
CA ILE A 335 -1.65 -8.18 -6.46
C ILE A 335 -1.34 -9.67 -6.39
N TYR A 336 -2.13 -10.39 -5.59
CA TYR A 336 -1.95 -11.81 -5.33
C TYR A 336 -2.92 -12.65 -6.14
N SER A 337 -2.54 -13.91 -6.41
CA SER A 337 -3.34 -14.88 -7.17
C SER A 337 -4.72 -15.17 -6.57
N ASN A 338 -4.89 -14.94 -5.27
CA ASN A 338 -6.16 -15.05 -4.56
C ASN A 338 -7.04 -13.79 -4.68
N GLY A 339 -6.66 -12.83 -5.52
CA GLY A 339 -7.38 -11.58 -5.77
C GLY A 339 -7.16 -10.50 -4.70
N MET A 340 -6.33 -10.76 -3.69
CA MET A 340 -6.01 -9.77 -2.67
C MET A 340 -5.03 -8.73 -3.18
N VAL A 341 -5.21 -7.50 -2.73
CA VAL A 341 -4.26 -6.39 -2.93
C VAL A 341 -3.71 -6.02 -1.56
N LYS A 342 -2.38 -5.99 -1.44
CA LYS A 342 -1.70 -5.62 -0.20
C LYS A 342 -0.59 -4.64 -0.49
N ASP A 343 -0.46 -3.62 0.34
CA ASP A 343 0.63 -2.66 0.23
C ASP A 343 1.94 -3.32 0.71
N LEU A 344 3.00 -3.14 -0.07
CA LEU A 344 4.33 -3.70 0.13
C LEU A 344 5.31 -2.64 0.65
N GLY A 345 5.07 -1.37 0.33
CA GLY A 345 5.88 -0.24 0.78
C GLY A 345 5.55 1.06 0.06
N GLN A 346 6.31 2.11 0.34
CA GLN A 346 6.19 3.46 -0.23
C GLN A 346 7.56 4.11 -0.38
#